data_AF-A0A1F6L850-F1
#
_entry.id   AF-A0A1F6L850-F1
#
_cell.length_a   1.000
_cell.length_b   1.000
_cell.length_c   1.000
_cell.angle_alpha   90.00
_cell.angle_beta   90.00
_cell.angle_gamma   90.00
#
_symmetry.space_group_name_H-M   'P 1'
#
loop_
_entity.id
_entity.type
_entity.pdbx_description
1 polymer ?
#
loop_
_entity_poly.entity_id
_entity_poly.type
_entity_poly.pdbx_seq_one_letter_code
_entity_poly.pdbx_strand_id
1 'polypeptide(L)'
;MTYRESEFPGMIKQLETILNKYPPAAVAWYAREMARIYHAIPVYPGLVGVCLGKAFEACPMDNPPPKGALLVVWPKHGEPLAGKLSAWSKAVVQIDVPGAPAKHGRVKIPKSGVRLIERFRTDTLEAFWPTLVFDKKTPARRK
;
A
#
# COMPACT_ATOMS: atom_id res chain seq x y z
N MET A 1 -5.44 -20.34 24.12
CA MET A 1 -4.94 -20.19 22.75
C MET A 1 -3.73 -19.27 22.78
N THR A 2 -2.61 -19.73 22.25
CA THR A 2 -1.37 -18.95 22.24
C THR A 2 -1.31 -18.04 21.00
N TYR A 3 -0.52 -16.96 21.06
CA TYR A 3 -0.25 -16.07 19.90
C TYR A 3 0.17 -16.82 18.63
N ARG A 4 0.84 -17.97 18.81
CA ARG A 4 1.34 -18.83 17.73
C ARG A 4 0.23 -19.60 17.01
N GLU A 5 -0.91 -19.84 17.67
CA GLU A 5 -1.99 -20.69 17.18
C GLU A 5 -3.10 -19.92 16.44
N SER A 6 -3.28 -18.62 16.71
CA SER A 6 -4.40 -17.84 16.14
C SER A 6 -3.98 -16.70 15.20
N GLU A 7 -2.95 -15.91 15.53
CA GLU A 7 -2.63 -14.70 14.78
C GLU A 7 -1.75 -14.95 13.56
N PHE A 8 -0.75 -15.84 13.67
CA PHE A 8 0.18 -16.16 12.59
C PHE A 8 -0.48 -16.83 11.37
N PRO A 9 -1.35 -17.85 11.53
CA PRO A 9 -2.05 -18.45 10.38
C PRO A 9 -2.91 -17.44 9.62
N GLY A 10 -3.55 -16.49 10.32
CA GLY A 10 -4.33 -15.42 9.71
C GLY A 10 -3.47 -14.48 8.87
N MET A 11 -2.32 -14.08 9.40
CA MET A 11 -1.35 -13.23 8.69
C MET A 11 -0.76 -13.93 7.46
N ILE A 12 -0.47 -15.23 7.54
CA ILE A 12 0.01 -16.02 6.38
C ILE A 12 -1.04 -16.03 5.26
N LYS A 13 -2.31 -16.33 5.57
CA LYS A 13 -3.40 -16.30 4.58
C LYS A 13 -3.56 -14.92 3.93
N GLN A 14 -3.37 -13.85 4.70
CA GLN A 14 -3.40 -12.48 4.16
C GLN A 14 -2.24 -12.25 3.18
N LEU A 15 -1.02 -12.68 3.53
CA LEU A 15 0.14 -12.61 2.64
C LEU A 15 -0.08 -13.39 1.35
N GLU A 16 -0.59 -14.62 1.44
CA GLU A 16 -0.93 -15.43 0.26
C GLU A 16 -1.96 -14.73 -0.63
N THR A 17 -3.01 -14.16 -0.02
CA THR A 17 -4.02 -13.38 -0.75
C THR A 17 -3.38 -12.23 -1.52
N ILE A 18 -2.40 -11.55 -0.92
CA ILE A 18 -1.75 -10.39 -1.53
C ILE A 18 -0.78 -10.79 -2.62
N LEU A 19 0.00 -11.85 -2.41
CA LEU A 19 0.91 -12.41 -3.40
C LEU A 19 0.15 -12.83 -4.67
N ASN A 20 -1.06 -13.38 -4.52
CA ASN A 20 -1.87 -13.81 -5.63
C ASN A 20 -2.70 -12.67 -6.27
N LYS A 21 -3.12 -11.68 -5.48
CA LYS A 21 -3.96 -10.58 -5.97
C LYS A 21 -3.12 -9.49 -6.66
N TYR A 22 -2.00 -9.08 -6.08
CA TYR A 22 -1.32 -7.83 -6.47
C TYR A 22 -0.07 -8.06 -7.31
N PRO A 23 0.29 -7.10 -8.19
CA PRO A 23 1.52 -7.19 -8.97
C PRO A 23 2.77 -7.10 -8.07
N PRO A 24 3.93 -7.64 -8.49
CA PRO A 24 5.13 -7.73 -7.66
C PRO A 24 5.59 -6.40 -7.03
N ALA A 25 5.45 -5.29 -7.74
CA ALA A 25 5.80 -3.97 -7.21
C ALA A 25 4.93 -3.57 -6.01
N ALA A 26 3.63 -3.89 -6.04
CA ALA A 26 2.71 -3.61 -4.95
C ALA A 26 2.91 -4.55 -3.75
N VAL A 27 3.26 -5.82 -4.01
CA VAL A 27 3.70 -6.76 -2.98
C VAL A 27 4.93 -6.23 -2.24
N ALA A 28 5.91 -5.67 -2.96
CA ALA A 28 7.10 -5.09 -2.35
C ALA A 28 6.78 -3.87 -1.45
N TRP A 29 5.78 -3.06 -1.80
CA TRP A 29 5.32 -1.97 -0.93
C TRP A 29 4.68 -2.51 0.34
N TYR A 30 3.83 -3.52 0.20
CA TYR A 30 3.19 -4.19 1.32
C TYR A 30 4.20 -4.79 2.30
N ALA A 31 5.22 -5.49 1.79
CA ALA A 31 6.28 -6.08 2.61
C ALA A 31 7.08 -5.01 3.39
N ARG A 32 7.37 -3.87 2.77
CA ARG A 32 8.05 -2.75 3.45
C ARG A 32 7.18 -2.14 4.54
N GLU A 33 5.89 -1.97 4.27
CA GLU A 33 4.96 -1.41 5.26
C GLU A 33 4.73 -2.38 6.42
N MET A 34 4.64 -3.68 6.14
CA MET A 34 4.60 -4.72 7.17
C MET A 34 5.82 -4.64 8.08
N ALA A 35 7.02 -4.54 7.52
CA ALA A 35 8.24 -4.37 8.31
C ALA A 35 8.21 -3.09 9.14
N ARG A 36 7.75 -1.95 8.57
CA ARG A 36 7.63 -0.67 9.28
C ARG A 36 6.70 -0.79 10.50
N ILE A 37 5.50 -1.33 10.32
CA ILE A 37 4.50 -1.47 11.38
C ILE A 37 4.99 -2.47 12.43
N TYR A 38 5.58 -3.59 12.02
CA TYR A 38 6.15 -4.58 12.94
C TYR A 38 7.28 -3.98 13.79
N HIS A 39 8.13 -3.12 13.22
CA HIS A 39 9.14 -2.40 14.01
C HIS A 39 8.55 -1.37 14.97
N ALA A 40 7.41 -0.76 14.63
CA ALA A 40 6.71 0.16 15.53
C ALA A 40 5.98 -0.58 16.66
N ILE A 41 5.42 -1.75 16.37
CA ILE A 41 4.62 -2.55 17.31
C ILE A 41 5.01 -4.04 17.21
N PRO A 42 6.18 -4.44 17.73
CA PRO A 42 6.69 -5.81 17.57
C PRO A 42 5.87 -6.88 18.29
N VAL A 43 4.99 -6.47 19.22
CA VAL A 43 4.28 -7.38 20.14
C VAL A 43 2.89 -7.81 19.65
N TYR A 44 2.38 -7.23 18.56
CA TYR A 44 0.98 -7.42 18.15
C TYR A 44 0.82 -7.73 16.64
N PRO A 45 1.14 -8.95 16.19
CA PRO A 45 1.02 -9.34 14.78
C PRO A 45 -0.42 -9.27 14.26
N GLY A 46 -1.43 -9.48 15.10
CA GLY A 46 -2.84 -9.23 14.73
C GLY A 46 -3.12 -7.78 14.32
N LEU A 47 -2.56 -6.79 15.04
CA LEU A 47 -2.71 -5.37 14.68
C LEU A 47 -1.99 -5.03 13.37
N VAL A 48 -0.84 -5.65 13.13
CA VAL A 48 -0.12 -5.55 11.85
C VAL A 48 -1.03 -6.04 10.72
N GLY A 49 -1.64 -7.22 10.87
CA GLY A 49 -2.59 -7.75 9.89
C GLY A 49 -3.81 -6.85 9.63
N VAL A 50 -4.37 -6.23 10.67
CA VAL A 50 -5.49 -5.28 10.53
C VAL A 50 -5.08 -4.02 9.77
N CYS A 51 -3.95 -3.41 10.14
CA CYS A 51 -3.46 -2.19 9.48
C CYS A 51 -3.15 -2.47 8.00
N LEU A 52 -2.54 -3.61 7.74
CA LEU A 52 -2.18 -3.99 6.38
C LEU A 52 -3.38 -4.41 5.52
N GLY A 53 -4.41 -5.03 6.11
CA GLY A 53 -5.67 -5.33 5.42
C GLY A 53 -6.37 -4.08 4.86
N LYS A 54 -6.00 -2.90 5.36
CA LYS A 54 -6.51 -1.59 4.91
C LYS A 54 -5.46 -0.75 4.18
N ALA A 55 -4.30 -1.33 3.86
CA ALA A 55 -3.24 -0.62 3.16
C ALA A 55 -3.59 -0.25 1.72
N PHE A 56 -4.57 -0.93 1.10
CA PHE A 56 -5.11 -0.54 -0.19
C PHE A 56 -6.51 0.05 -0.02
N GLU A 57 -6.72 1.26 -0.52
CA GLU A 57 -8.01 1.93 -0.53
C GLU A 57 -8.44 2.22 -1.98
N ALA A 58 -9.72 2.05 -2.30
CA ALA A 58 -10.23 2.42 -3.62
C ALA A 58 -10.15 3.95 -3.81
N CYS A 59 -9.63 4.39 -4.95
CA CYS A 59 -9.60 5.80 -5.34
C CYS A 59 -10.77 6.11 -6.30
N PRO A 60 -11.66 7.05 -5.94
CA PRO A 60 -12.65 7.57 -6.87
C PRO A 60 -11.99 8.22 -8.08
N MET A 61 -12.54 8.03 -9.28
CA MET A 61 -12.00 8.61 -10.52
C MET A 61 -12.02 10.15 -10.53
N ASP A 62 -12.92 10.74 -9.75
CA ASP A 62 -13.14 12.18 -9.64
C ASP A 62 -12.32 12.84 -8.53
N ASN A 63 -11.72 12.05 -7.63
CA ASN A 63 -10.90 12.56 -6.53
C ASN A 63 -9.45 12.05 -6.66
N PRO A 64 -8.56 12.79 -7.33
CA PRO A 64 -7.18 12.38 -7.51
C PRO A 64 -6.43 12.27 -6.19
N PRO A 65 -5.65 11.20 -5.97
CA PRO A 65 -4.71 11.17 -4.86
C PRO A 65 -3.53 12.12 -5.10
N PRO A 66 -2.75 12.44 -4.06
CA PRO A 66 -1.57 13.30 -4.19
C PRO A 66 -0.57 12.77 -5.22
N LYS A 67 0.11 13.68 -5.92
CA LYS A 67 1.20 13.31 -6.84
C LYS A 67 2.27 12.50 -6.10
N GLY A 68 2.78 11.45 -6.74
CA GLY A 68 3.72 10.51 -6.14
C GLY A 68 3.08 9.41 -5.30
N ALA A 69 1.75 9.43 -5.11
CA ALA A 69 1.03 8.33 -4.45
C ALA A 69 1.29 6.99 -5.16
N LEU A 70 1.40 5.94 -4.36
CA LEU A 70 1.57 4.57 -4.83
C LEU A 70 0.20 4.03 -5.25
N LEU A 71 0.05 3.61 -6.51
CA LEU A 71 -1.21 3.17 -7.08
C LEU A 71 -1.10 1.76 -7.67
N VAL A 72 -2.19 1.03 -7.59
CA VAL A 72 -2.49 -0.16 -8.39
C VAL A 72 -3.67 0.18 -9.30
N VAL A 73 -3.45 0.12 -10.60
CA VAL A 73 -4.46 0.36 -11.61
C VAL A 73 -4.90 -0.99 -12.17
N TRP A 74 -6.19 -1.28 -12.05
CA TRP A 74 -6.83 -2.48 -12.56
C TRP A 74 -7.52 -2.16 -13.88
N PRO A 75 -6.93 -2.52 -15.02
CA PRO A 75 -7.59 -2.33 -16.31
C PRO A 75 -8.80 -3.28 -16.44
N LYS A 76 -9.73 -2.97 -17.34
CA LYS A 76 -10.84 -3.86 -17.71
C LYS A 76 -10.32 -5.13 -18.40
N HIS A 77 -9.22 -5.02 -19.12
CA HIS A 77 -8.55 -6.10 -19.84
C HIS A 77 -7.04 -6.04 -19.58
N GLY A 78 -6.42 -7.20 -19.34
CA GLY A 78 -4.99 -7.32 -19.05
C GLY A 78 -4.66 -7.33 -17.55
N GLU A 79 -3.37 -7.25 -17.25
CA GLU A 79 -2.84 -7.38 -15.90
C GLU A 79 -2.86 -6.06 -15.11
N PRO A 80 -2.98 -6.12 -13.77
CA PRO A 80 -2.90 -4.93 -12.93
C PRO A 80 -1.50 -4.31 -12.98
N LEU A 81 -1.46 -2.97 -13.04
CA LEU A 81 -0.22 -2.20 -13.08
C LEU A 81 -0.01 -1.47 -11.77
N ALA A 82 1.19 -1.56 -11.21
CA ALA A 82 1.57 -0.83 -10.00
C ALA A 82 2.65 0.21 -10.29
N GLY A 83 2.43 1.45 -9.85
CA GLY A 83 3.41 2.52 -10.00
C GLY A 83 3.11 3.76 -9.18
N LYS A 84 4.00 4.74 -9.26
CA LYS A 84 3.82 6.06 -8.61
C LYS A 84 2.99 6.97 -9.52
N LEU A 85 2.01 7.68 -8.98
CA LEU A 85 1.24 8.65 -9.74
C LEU A 85 2.14 9.80 -10.24
N SER A 86 2.28 9.93 -11.56
CA SER A 86 3.03 11.05 -12.16
C SER A 86 2.13 12.13 -12.75
N ALA A 87 0.94 11.78 -13.26
CA ALA A 87 -0.07 12.73 -13.70
C ALA A 87 -1.51 12.17 -13.60
N TRP A 88 -2.47 13.03 -13.31
CA TRP A 88 -3.89 12.70 -13.28
C TRP A 88 -4.70 13.75 -14.03
N SER A 89 -5.52 13.33 -14.99
CA SER A 89 -6.38 14.20 -15.79
C SER A 89 -7.80 13.63 -15.86
N LYS A 90 -8.72 14.34 -16.52
CA LYS A 90 -10.09 13.84 -16.74
C LYS A 90 -10.14 12.54 -17.55
N ALA A 91 -9.23 12.37 -18.52
CA ALA A 91 -9.27 11.23 -19.44
C ALA A 91 -8.22 10.15 -19.14
N VAL A 92 -7.10 10.51 -18.50
CA VAL A 92 -5.93 9.63 -18.39
C VAL A 92 -5.34 9.70 -16.98
N VAL A 93 -4.90 8.54 -16.50
CA VAL A 93 -4.03 8.40 -15.32
C VAL A 93 -2.65 7.95 -15.82
N GLN A 94 -1.60 8.60 -15.33
CA GLN A 94 -0.22 8.26 -15.69
C GLN A 94 0.54 7.81 -14.45
N ILE A 95 1.15 6.63 -14.54
CA ILE A 95 1.95 6.06 -13.45
C ILE A 95 3.39 5.78 -13.92
N ASP A 96 4.32 5.94 -12.98
CA ASP A 96 5.72 5.56 -13.13
C ASP A 96 5.89 4.14 -12.57
N VAL A 97 6.06 3.16 -13.46
CA VAL A 97 6.17 1.73 -13.12
C VAL A 97 7.62 1.39 -12.71
N PRO A 98 7.85 0.89 -11.48
CA PRO A 98 9.19 0.51 -11.04
C PRO A 98 9.77 -0.63 -11.89
N GLY A 99 11.05 -0.53 -12.27
CA GLY A 99 11.75 -1.56 -13.05
C GLY A 99 11.55 -1.48 -14.57
N ALA A 100 10.65 -0.63 -15.05
CA ALA A 100 10.54 -0.32 -16.46
C ALA A 100 11.67 0.66 -16.89
N PRO A 101 12.27 0.51 -18.09
CA PRO A 101 13.33 1.39 -18.56
C PRO A 101 12.88 2.85 -18.55
N ALA A 102 13.75 3.80 -18.16
CA ALA A 102 13.37 5.21 -17.90
C ALA A 102 12.67 5.96 -19.07
N LYS A 103 12.85 5.52 -20.33
CA LYS A 103 12.12 6.05 -21.52
C LYS A 103 10.72 5.45 -21.71
N HIS A 104 10.40 4.34 -21.03
CA HIS A 104 9.14 3.59 -21.10
C HIS A 104 8.46 3.42 -19.73
N GLY A 105 9.09 3.89 -18.65
CA GLY A 105 8.60 3.75 -17.28
C GLY A 105 7.35 4.56 -16.96
N ARG A 106 6.89 5.42 -17.87
CA ARG A 106 5.64 6.18 -17.76
C ARG A 106 4.56 5.53 -18.60
N VAL A 107 3.57 4.95 -17.93
CA VAL A 107 2.42 4.34 -18.58
C VAL A 107 1.23 5.28 -18.48
N LYS A 108 0.70 5.70 -19.63
CA LYS A 108 -0.54 6.47 -19.73
C LYS A 108 -1.71 5.52 -19.92
N ILE A 109 -2.66 5.54 -18.99
CA ILE A 109 -3.80 4.63 -18.95
C ILE A 109 -5.08 5.46 -19.12
N PRO A 110 -5.85 5.27 -20.21
CA PRO A 110 -7.14 5.91 -20.38
C PRO A 110 -8.12 5.44 -19.29
N LYS A 111 -8.79 6.36 -18.61
CA LYS A 111 -9.75 6.05 -17.53
C LYS A 111 -10.93 5.22 -18.02
N SER A 112 -11.32 5.34 -19.30
CA SER A 112 -12.37 4.53 -19.93
C SER A 112 -12.05 3.02 -19.90
N GLY A 113 -10.76 2.67 -19.91
CA GLY A 113 -10.25 1.31 -19.85
C GLY A 113 -9.94 0.81 -18.43
N VAL A 114 -10.19 1.62 -17.40
CA VAL A 114 -9.90 1.24 -16.01
C VAL A 114 -11.16 0.72 -15.33
N ARG A 115 -11.03 -0.40 -14.61
CA ARG A 115 -12.08 -0.97 -13.77
C ARG A 115 -12.02 -0.40 -12.34
N LEU A 116 -10.83 -0.35 -11.77
CA LEU A 116 -10.60 0.09 -10.39
C LEU A 116 -9.21 0.72 -10.26
N ILE A 117 -9.07 1.72 -9.40
CA ILE A 117 -7.77 2.22 -8.95
C ILE A 117 -7.74 2.04 -7.44
N GLU A 118 -6.70 1.39 -6.93
CA GLU A 118 -6.44 1.31 -5.50
C GLU A 118 -5.18 2.14 -5.19
N ARG A 119 -5.21 2.93 -4.12
CA ARG A 119 -4.05 3.62 -3.57
C ARG A 119 -3.50 2.82 -2.42
N PHE A 120 -2.18 2.72 -2.39
CA PHE A 120 -1.46 2.22 -1.24
C PHE A 120 -1.24 3.32 -0.19
N ARG A 121 -1.60 3.00 1.04
CA ARG A 121 -1.53 3.83 2.23
C ARG A 121 -0.40 3.36 3.13
N THR A 122 0.42 4.30 3.56
CA THR A 122 1.49 4.10 4.54
C THR A 122 1.17 4.75 5.88
N ASP A 123 -0.06 5.26 6.04
CA ASP A 123 -0.55 5.97 7.22
C ASP A 123 -1.58 5.12 7.98
N THR A 124 -1.71 3.83 7.67
CA THR A 124 -2.75 2.97 8.27
C THR A 124 -2.54 2.81 9.76
N LEU A 125 -1.29 2.68 10.22
CA LEU A 125 -1.00 2.59 11.64
C LEU A 125 -1.43 3.88 12.37
N GLU A 126 -1.04 5.03 11.84
CA GLU A 126 -1.37 6.35 12.36
C GLU A 126 -2.89 6.58 12.39
N ALA A 127 -3.59 6.14 11.35
CA ALA A 127 -5.03 6.33 11.20
C ALA A 127 -5.85 5.44 12.15
N PHE A 128 -5.42 4.20 12.38
CA PHE A 128 -6.21 3.24 13.16
C PHE A 128 -5.76 3.13 14.62
N TRP A 129 -4.47 3.30 14.90
CA TRP A 129 -3.88 3.23 16.24
C TRP A 129 -2.90 4.39 16.50
N PRO A 130 -3.39 5.64 16.53
CA PRO A 130 -2.54 6.82 16.71
C PRO A 130 -1.73 6.80 18.01
N THR A 131 -2.23 6.16 19.06
CA THR A 131 -1.56 6.03 20.37
C THR A 131 -0.33 5.12 20.36
N LEU A 132 -0.17 4.30 19.32
CA LEU A 132 1.00 3.43 19.13
C LEU A 132 2.07 4.08 18.23
N VAL A 133 1.79 5.28 17.73
CA VAL A 133 2.76 6.09 16.99
C VAL A 133 3.49 6.99 17.99
N PHE A 134 4.58 6.46 18.53
CA PHE A 134 5.41 7.24 19.45
C PHE A 134 6.23 8.25 18.66
N ASP A 135 5.98 9.54 18.91
CA ASP A 135 6.79 10.62 18.36
C ASP A 135 8.27 10.39 18.73
N LYS A 136 9.17 10.37 17.73
CA LYS A 136 10.62 10.29 17.97
C LYS A 136 11.19 11.56 18.64
N LYS A 137 10.36 12.52 19.03
CA LYS A 137 10.74 13.77 19.70
C LYS A 137 10.47 13.70 21.21
N THR A 138 11.16 12.81 21.89
CA THR A 138 11.51 13.07 23.29
C THR A 138 13.00 13.39 23.29
N PRO A 139 13.42 14.67 23.35
CA PRO A 139 14.81 14.94 23.68
C PRO A 139 15.06 14.32 25.04
N ALA A 140 16.05 13.45 25.12
CA ALA A 140 16.52 12.89 26.37
C ALA A 140 16.63 14.03 27.38
N ARG A 141 15.89 13.96 28.49
CA ARG A 141 16.10 14.81 29.65
C ARG A 141 17.56 14.62 30.04
N ARG A 142 18.42 15.55 29.63
CA ARG A 142 19.79 15.65 30.16
C ARG A 142 19.62 15.99 31.64
N LYS A 143 20.14 15.09 32.47
CA LYS A 143 20.30 15.28 33.91
C LYS A 143 21.22 16.46 34.19
#